data_AF-A0A9E3M997-F1
#
_entry.id   AF-A0A9E3M997-F1
#
_cell.length_a   1.000
_cell.length_b   1.000
_cell.length_c   1.000
_cell.angle_alpha   90.00
_cell.angle_beta   90.00
_cell.angle_gamma   90.00
#
_symmetry.space_group_name_H-M   'P 1'
#
loop_
_entity.id
_entity.type
_entity.pdbx_description
1 polymer ?
#
loop_
_entity_poly.entity_id
_entity_poly.type
_entity_poly.pdbx_seq_one_letter_code
_entity_poly.pdbx_strand_id
1 'polypeptide(L)'
;MVVTVVSNLTFVPVFGSVGGAIALLVSYSLMLLMSIYYSRRIVQIRWPMVTLVRCAIAVCVVFAVVWATQQFLVLSSLILLALAMTGWMLVYLLVLYASGEIKNEVHYLWKRLFRQGRANI
;
A
#
# COMPACT_ATOMS: atom_id res chain seq x y z
N MET A 1 3.04 7.68 -21.02
CA MET A 1 3.95 8.83 -21.21
C MET A 1 3.22 10.10 -21.66
N VAL A 2 2.41 10.08 -22.72
CA VAL A 2 1.70 11.29 -23.22
C VAL A 2 0.85 11.96 -22.13
N VAL A 3 0.05 11.18 -21.38
CA VAL A 3 -0.79 11.68 -20.27
C VAL A 3 0.03 12.41 -19.20
N THR A 4 1.24 11.94 -18.91
CA THR A 4 2.12 12.50 -17.88
C THR A 4 2.74 13.82 -18.33
N VAL A 5 3.14 13.91 -19.59
CA VAL A 5 3.69 15.13 -20.18
C VAL A 5 2.61 16.22 -20.24
N VAL A 6 1.40 15.88 -20.68
CA VAL A 6 0.27 16.82 -20.77
C VAL A 6 -0.18 17.31 -19.39
N SER A 7 -0.31 16.40 -18.42
CA SER A 7 -0.68 16.77 -17.04
C SER A 7 0.42 17.58 -16.34
N ASN A 8 1.70 17.28 -16.57
CA ASN A 8 2.79 18.09 -16.00
C ASN A 8 2.79 19.50 -16.58
N LEU A 9 2.56 19.67 -17.90
CA LEU A 9 2.52 21.00 -18.53
C LEU A 9 1.38 21.89 -18.02
N THR A 10 0.30 21.30 -17.50
CA THR A 10 -0.86 22.04 -16.98
C THR A 10 -0.81 22.23 -15.45
N PHE A 11 -0.37 21.22 -14.69
CA PHE A 11 -0.37 21.27 -13.23
C PHE A 11 0.90 21.87 -12.61
N VAL A 12 2.06 21.73 -13.23
CA VAL A 12 3.33 22.30 -12.71
C VAL A 12 3.32 23.83 -12.62
N PRO A 13 2.81 24.59 -13.62
CA PRO A 13 2.80 26.06 -13.50
C PRO A 13 1.83 26.59 -12.44
N VAL A 14 0.79 25.81 -12.07
CA VAL A 14 -0.24 26.24 -11.10
C VAL A 14 0.09 25.78 -9.66
N PHE A 15 0.65 24.58 -9.50
CA PHE A 15 0.87 23.94 -8.19
C PHE A 15 2.34 23.60 -7.88
N GLY A 16 3.29 24.03 -8.72
CA GLY A 16 4.71 23.78 -8.52
C GLY A 16 5.07 22.29 -8.50
N SER A 17 6.00 21.90 -7.63
CA SER A 17 6.47 20.50 -7.48
C SER A 17 5.36 19.54 -7.05
N VAL A 18 4.39 20.00 -6.26
CA VAL A 18 3.23 19.21 -5.83
C VAL A 18 2.33 18.88 -7.03
N GLY A 19 2.15 19.83 -7.95
CA GLY A 19 1.42 19.62 -9.20
C GLY A 19 2.01 18.50 -10.06
N GLY A 20 3.34 18.43 -10.14
CA GLY A 20 4.03 17.34 -10.84
C GLY A 20 3.79 15.98 -10.20
N ALA A 21 3.80 15.90 -8.87
CA ALA A 21 3.50 14.66 -8.14
C ALA A 21 2.06 14.18 -8.37
N ILE A 22 1.09 15.10 -8.38
CA ILE A 22 -0.32 14.81 -8.66
C ILE A 22 -0.49 14.31 -10.10
N ALA A 23 0.15 14.97 -11.07
CA ALA A 23 0.11 14.58 -12.48
C ALA A 23 0.69 13.17 -12.72
N LEU A 24 1.75 12.81 -11.99
CA LEU A 24 2.28 11.44 -11.99
C LEU A 24 1.27 10.45 -11.43
N LEU A 25 0.70 10.73 -10.26
CA LEU A 25 -0.29 9.88 -9.63
C LEU A 25 -1.48 9.61 -10.57
N VAL A 26 -2.04 10.66 -11.18
CA VAL A 26 -3.14 10.57 -12.16
C VAL A 26 -2.75 9.73 -13.37
N SER A 27 -1.54 9.92 -13.90
CA SER A 27 -1.04 9.17 -15.06
C SER A 27 -0.90 7.68 -14.77
N TYR A 28 -0.34 7.33 -13.61
CA TYR A 28 -0.18 5.94 -13.19
C TYR A 28 -1.54 5.29 -12.89
N SER A 29 -2.47 6.01 -12.26
CA SER A 29 -3.83 5.52 -12.05
C SER A 29 -4.54 5.22 -13.37
N LEU A 30 -4.45 6.12 -14.36
CA LEU A 30 -5.03 5.91 -15.70
C LEU A 30 -4.39 4.72 -16.42
N MET A 31 -3.06 4.59 -16.35
CA MET A 31 -2.35 3.46 -16.94
C MET A 31 -2.77 2.14 -16.30
N LEU A 32 -2.92 2.12 -14.97
CA LEU A 32 -3.37 0.96 -14.21
C LEU A 32 -4.82 0.59 -14.58
N LEU A 33 -5.72 1.56 -14.69
CA LEU A 33 -7.10 1.36 -15.14
C LEU A 33 -7.18 0.77 -16.56
N MET A 34 -6.43 1.33 -17.50
CA MET A 34 -6.36 0.82 -18.88
C MET A 34 -5.78 -0.59 -18.93
N SER A 35 -4.73 -0.86 -18.15
CA SER A 35 -4.14 -2.19 -18.03
C SER A 35 -5.13 -3.21 -17.47
N ILE A 36 -5.89 -2.84 -16.42
CA ILE A 36 -6.99 -3.68 -15.91
C ILE A 36 -8.03 -3.94 -16.99
N TYR A 37 -8.48 -2.90 -17.68
CA TYR A 37 -9.53 -3.00 -18.70
C TYR A 37 -9.12 -3.95 -19.83
N TYR A 38 -7.88 -3.79 -20.32
CA TYR A 38 -7.34 -4.64 -21.37
C TYR A 38 -7.08 -6.07 -20.86
N SER A 39 -6.52 -6.21 -19.66
CA SER A 39 -6.28 -7.52 -19.04
C SER A 39 -7.57 -8.30 -18.82
N ARG A 40 -8.68 -7.65 -18.45
CA ARG A 40 -10.00 -8.28 -18.34
C ARG A 40 -10.53 -8.88 -19.66
N ARG A 41 -10.06 -8.38 -20.83
CA ARG A 41 -10.43 -8.96 -22.14
C ARG A 41 -9.61 -10.20 -22.48
N ILE A 42 -8.44 -10.38 -21.89
CA ILE A 42 -7.52 -11.49 -22.19
C ILE A 42 -7.60 -12.58 -21.09
N VAL A 43 -7.79 -12.17 -19.83
CA VAL A 43 -7.84 -13.05 -18.66
C VAL A 43 -9.04 -12.68 -17.80
N GLN A 44 -9.88 -13.67 -17.45
CA GLN A 44 -10.94 -13.49 -16.45
C GLN A 44 -10.33 -13.31 -15.05
N ILE A 45 -9.86 -12.11 -14.75
CA ILE A 45 -9.41 -11.74 -13.41
C ILE A 45 -10.63 -11.80 -12.47
N ARG A 46 -10.67 -12.79 -11.58
CA ARG A 46 -11.57 -12.78 -10.42
C ARG A 46 -11.02 -11.78 -9.42
N TRP A 47 -11.72 -10.66 -9.26
CA TRP A 47 -11.36 -9.65 -8.27
C TRP A 47 -11.63 -10.20 -6.87
N PRO A 48 -10.63 -10.31 -6.00
CA PRO A 48 -10.85 -10.71 -4.61
C PRO A 48 -11.42 -9.51 -3.85
N MET A 49 -12.70 -9.19 -4.11
CA MET A 49 -13.37 -8.03 -3.53
C MET A 49 -13.35 -8.06 -1.99
N VAL A 50 -13.44 -9.25 -1.41
CA VAL A 50 -13.36 -9.45 0.05
C VAL A 50 -12.01 -9.00 0.58
N THR A 51 -10.92 -9.34 -0.11
CA THR A 51 -9.56 -8.91 0.23
C THR A 51 -9.38 -7.42 0.10
N LEU A 52 -9.87 -6.84 -1.00
CA LEU A 52 -9.83 -5.40 -1.21
C LEU A 52 -10.53 -4.62 -0.09
N VAL A 53 -11.71 -5.07 0.34
CA VAL A 53 -12.47 -4.43 1.42
C VAL A 53 -11.75 -4.61 2.76
N ARG A 54 -11.19 -5.78 3.06
CA ARG A 54 -10.43 -6.02 4.30
C ARG A 54 -9.16 -5.16 4.38
N CYS A 55 -8.41 -5.07 3.28
CA CYS A 55 -7.27 -4.16 3.17
C CYS A 55 -7.70 -2.70 3.37
N ALA A 56 -8.79 -2.27 2.75
CA ALA A 56 -9.30 -0.91 2.92
C ALA A 56 -9.65 -0.62 4.39
N ILE A 57 -10.31 -1.56 5.08
CA ILE A 57 -10.60 -1.45 6.52
C ILE A 57 -9.30 -1.38 7.33
N ALA A 58 -8.31 -2.23 7.03
CA ALA A 58 -7.02 -2.22 7.71
C ALA A 58 -6.29 -0.88 7.56
N VAL A 59 -6.30 -0.30 6.37
CA VAL A 59 -5.75 1.04 6.11
C VAL A 59 -6.50 2.11 6.90
N CYS A 60 -7.84 2.07 6.95
CA CYS A 60 -8.64 3.01 7.74
C CYS A 60 -8.33 2.93 9.24
N VAL A 61 -8.16 1.72 9.79
CA VAL A 61 -7.79 1.52 11.20
C VAL A 61 -6.41 2.10 11.48
N VAL A 62 -5.42 1.80 10.63
CA VAL A 62 -4.07 2.37 10.78
C VAL A 62 -4.10 3.88 10.66
N PHE A 63 -4.86 4.45 9.71
CA PHE A 63 -5.02 5.89 9.58
C PHE A 63 -5.59 6.53 10.85
N ALA A 64 -6.62 5.93 11.45
CA ALA A 64 -7.17 6.40 12.72
C ALA A 64 -6.14 6.36 13.86
N VAL A 65 -5.33 5.29 13.94
CA VAL A 65 -4.25 5.15 14.92
C VAL A 65 -3.15 6.19 14.68
N VAL A 66 -2.74 6.41 13.43
CA VAL A 66 -1.79 7.45 13.06
C VAL A 66 -2.33 8.80 13.51
N TRP A 67 -3.55 9.16 13.10
CA TRP A 67 -4.18 10.43 13.44
C TRP A 67 -4.25 10.69 14.95
N ALA A 68 -4.65 9.69 15.74
CA ALA A 68 -4.69 9.78 17.19
C ALA A 68 -3.28 9.91 17.81
N THR A 69 -2.27 9.24 17.23
CA THR A 69 -0.90 9.25 17.76
C THR A 69 -0.07 10.46 17.30
N GLN A 70 -0.45 11.13 16.20
CA GLN A 70 0.26 12.33 15.72
C GLN A 70 0.27 13.46 16.75
N GLN A 71 -0.78 13.59 17.56
CA GLN A 71 -0.86 14.60 18.62
C GLN A 71 0.19 14.41 19.72
N PHE A 72 0.72 13.19 19.87
CA PHE A 72 1.77 12.85 20.85
C PHE A 72 3.18 12.85 20.24
N LEU A 73 3.30 12.93 18.91
CA LEU A 73 4.55 12.89 18.15
C LEU A 73 5.15 14.29 17.88
N VAL A 74 4.88 15.25 18.76
CA VAL A 74 5.31 16.66 18.61
C VAL A 74 6.83 16.84 18.72
N LEU A 75 7.59 15.82 19.14
CA LEU A 75 9.05 15.93 19.26
C LEU A 75 9.78 15.64 17.94
N SER A 76 10.60 16.63 17.52
CA SER A 76 11.35 16.73 16.25
C SER A 76 12.40 15.66 15.93
N SER A 77 12.47 14.57 16.71
CA SER A 77 13.50 13.57 16.52
C SER A 77 13.11 12.59 15.41
N LEU A 78 13.89 12.56 14.33
CA LEU A 78 13.80 11.57 13.24
C LEU A 78 13.72 10.11 13.75
N ILE A 79 14.36 9.83 14.90
CA ILE A 79 14.33 8.52 15.57
C ILE A 79 12.92 8.18 16.07
N LEU A 80 12.19 9.15 16.63
CA LEU A 80 10.83 8.95 17.14
C LEU A 80 9.86 8.71 15.99
N LEU A 81 10.05 9.41 14.87
CA LEU A 81 9.31 9.20 13.64
C LEU A 81 9.54 7.80 13.06
N ALA A 82 10.80 7.34 13.01
CA ALA A 82 11.14 6.00 12.56
C ALA A 82 10.51 4.92 13.44
N LEU A 83 10.51 5.10 14.76
CA LEU A 83 9.88 4.18 15.71
C LEU A 83 8.35 4.19 15.60
N ALA A 84 7.74 5.34 15.33
CA ALA A 84 6.30 5.44 15.08
C ALA A 84 5.91 4.71 13.78
N MET A 85 6.70 4.87 12.71
CA MET A 85 6.47 4.16 11.45
C MET A 85 6.55 2.64 11.60
N THR A 86 7.54 2.13 12.35
CA THR A 86 7.62 0.68 12.63
C THR A 86 6.44 0.21 13.48
N GLY A 87 6.01 1.02 14.47
CA GLY A 87 4.81 0.75 15.25
C GLY A 87 3.54 0.67 14.39
N TRP A 88 3.30 1.64 13.52
CA TRP A 88 2.14 1.63 12.61
C TRP A 88 2.16 0.45 11.63
N MET A 89 3.34 0.06 11.16
CA MET A 89 3.50 -1.14 10.32
C MET A 89 3.12 -2.42 11.08
N LEU A 90 3.49 -2.53 12.35
CA LEU A 90 3.08 -3.67 13.19
C LEU A 90 1.57 -3.69 13.42
N VAL A 91 0.94 -2.53 13.66
CA VAL A 91 -0.51 -2.43 13.78
C VAL A 91 -1.20 -2.87 12.48
N TYR A 92 -0.70 -2.44 11.33
CA TYR A 92 -1.22 -2.86 10.03
C TYR A 92 -1.17 -4.38 9.85
N LEU A 93 -0.01 -5.00 10.14
CA LEU A 93 0.18 -6.44 10.07
C LEU A 93 -0.74 -7.19 11.04
N LEU A 94 -0.93 -6.67 12.25
CA LEU A 94 -1.86 -7.23 13.24
C LEU A 94 -3.30 -7.22 12.74
N VAL A 95 -3.75 -6.11 12.15
CA VAL A 95 -5.13 -5.99 11.61
C VAL A 95 -5.34 -6.93 10.42
N LEU A 96 -4.34 -7.07 9.55
CA LEU A 96 -4.38 -8.02 8.44
C LEU A 96 -4.34 -9.49 8.91
N TYR A 97 -3.58 -9.78 9.96
CA TYR A 97 -3.56 -11.10 10.59
C TYR A 97 -4.91 -11.44 11.23
N ALA A 98 -5.49 -10.49 11.98
CA ALA A 98 -6.81 -10.63 12.58
C ALA A 98 -7.91 -10.79 11.51
N SER A 99 -7.79 -10.09 10.39
CA SER A 99 -8.68 -10.22 9.22
C SER A 99 -8.54 -11.56 8.49
N GLY A 100 -7.59 -12.42 8.89
CA GLY A 100 -7.42 -13.78 8.38
C GLY A 100 -6.83 -13.87 6.97
N GLU A 101 -6.47 -12.75 6.35
CA GLU A 101 -5.87 -12.74 5.01
C GLU A 101 -4.45 -13.31 5.02
N ILE A 102 -3.70 -12.93 6.05
CA ILE A 102 -2.30 -13.32 6.21
C ILE A 102 -2.14 -14.74 6.76
N LYS A 103 -3.19 -15.36 7.34
CA LYS A 103 -3.08 -16.71 7.92
C LYS A 103 -2.62 -17.75 6.90
N ASN A 104 -3.09 -17.65 5.65
CA ASN A 104 -2.65 -18.55 4.59
C ASN A 104 -1.20 -18.24 4.15
N GLU A 105 -0.86 -16.98 3.90
CA GLU A 105 0.49 -16.55 3.48
C GLU A 105 1.55 -16.88 4.54
N VAL A 106 1.28 -16.60 5.82
CA VAL A 106 2.19 -16.91 6.94
C VAL A 106 2.33 -18.41 7.11
N HIS A 107 1.25 -19.18 6.98
CA HIS A 107 1.35 -20.65 7.01
C HIS A 107 2.21 -21.18 5.86
N TYR A 108 2.09 -20.60 4.66
CA TYR A 108 2.92 -20.94 3.50
C TYR A 108 4.40 -20.57 3.68
N LEU A 109 4.69 -19.36 4.18
CA LEU A 109 6.05 -18.90 4.47
C LEU A 109 6.69 -19.73 5.58
N TRP A 110 5.94 -20.03 6.64
CA TRP A 110 6.39 -20.89 7.74
C TRP A 110 6.74 -22.28 7.24
N LYS A 111 5.88 -22.87 6.38
CA LYS A 111 6.13 -24.18 5.76
C LYS A 111 7.34 -24.16 4.82
N ARG A 112 7.62 -23.06 4.12
CA ARG A 112 8.82 -22.89 3.28
C ARG A 112 10.08 -22.75 4.13
N LEU A 113 10.07 -21.93 5.17
CA LEU A 113 11.20 -21.73 6.08
C LEU A 113 11.59 -23.02 6.80
N PHE A 114 10.61 -23.77 7.32
CA PHE A 114 10.85 -25.07 7.96
C PHE A 114 11.23 -26.18 6.99
N ARG A 115 10.87 -26.11 5.70
CA ARG A 115 11.35 -27.05 4.68
C ARG A 115 12.77 -26.74 4.22
N GLN A 116 13.14 -25.47 4.07
CA GLN A 116 14.52 -25.09 3.74
C GLN A 116 15.50 -25.42 4.88
N GLY A 117 15.06 -25.30 6.13
CA GLY A 117 15.87 -25.73 7.29
C GLY A 117 16.11 -27.25 7.38
N ARG A 118 15.33 -28.07 6.67
CA ARG A 118 15.44 -29.55 6.71
C ARG A 118 16.19 -30.14 5.50
N ALA A 119 16.59 -29.33 4.52
CA ALA A 119 17.34 -29.76 3.34
C ALA A 119 18.86 -29.48 3.46
N ASN A 120 19.31 -28.90 4.58
CA ASN A 120 20.69 -28.45 4.82
C ASN A 120 21.34 -29.11 6.05
N ILE A 121 20.78 -30.23 6.53
CA ILE A 121 21.35 -31.13 7.54
C ILE A 121 21.23 -32.54 7.00
#